data_AF-A0A291P4Z8-F1
#
_entry.id   AF-A0A291P4Z8-F1
#
_cell.length_a   1.000
_cell.length_b   1.000
_cell.length_c   1.000
_cell.angle_alpha   90.00
_cell.angle_beta   90.00
_cell.angle_gamma   90.00
#
_symmetry.space_group_name_H-M   'P 1'
#
loop_
_entity.id
_entity.type
_entity.pdbx_description
1 polymer ?
#
loop_
_entity_poly.entity_id
_entity_poly.type
_entity_poly.pdbx_seq_one_letter_code
_entity_poly.pdbx_strand_id
1 'polypeptide(L)'
;MAMIPVHAGPEATPDLAGAILETALIIAEERGWEAVRLTEVAARLGVPASRLLVHYRDLDAVADAWFLRGLAAMLADPPGGFADWPTRDRLAHCLLGWFDALAPHRTITAQMLRTKAHPPHPHTWIPMIVELSRLIQWWRQAARLEAPYGSRRARREEVVLTALFLATLRVWEHDTSPDQHDTRHFLHRRLKRLSRWLNWDE
;
A
#
# COMPACT_ATOMS: atom_id res chain seq x y z
N MET A 1 25.88 -3.63 47.58
CA MET A 1 25.23 -2.81 46.53
C MET A 1 24.78 -3.75 45.42
N ALA A 2 23.63 -4.41 45.63
CA ALA A 2 23.06 -5.39 44.70
C ALA A 2 21.96 -4.69 43.90
N MET A 3 22.16 -4.57 42.59
CA MET A 3 21.17 -4.04 41.66
C MET A 3 20.08 -5.09 41.45
N ILE A 4 18.85 -4.74 41.83
CA ILE A 4 17.63 -5.53 41.65
C ILE A 4 17.34 -5.63 40.13
N PRO A 5 16.99 -6.81 39.60
CA PRO A 5 16.53 -6.92 38.23
C PRO A 5 15.08 -6.40 38.17
N VAL A 6 14.86 -5.29 37.47
CA VAL A 6 13.51 -4.84 37.12
C VAL A 6 12.91 -5.88 36.18
N HIS A 7 12.08 -6.76 36.75
CA HIS A 7 11.12 -7.54 35.99
C HIS A 7 10.03 -6.58 35.51
N ALA A 8 10.18 -6.04 34.30
CA ALA A 8 9.05 -5.50 33.58
C ALA A 8 8.22 -6.70 33.09
N GLY A 9 7.06 -6.91 33.70
CA GLY A 9 6.05 -7.85 33.19
C GLY A 9 5.58 -7.43 31.78
N PRO A 10 4.79 -8.28 31.09
CA PRO A 10 4.29 -7.98 29.77
C PRO A 10 3.13 -6.98 29.88
N GLU A 11 3.44 -5.74 30.22
CA GLU A 11 2.54 -4.63 29.91
C GLU A 11 2.52 -4.50 28.39
N ALA A 12 1.33 -4.50 27.81
CA ALA A 12 1.14 -4.29 26.38
C ALA A 12 1.69 -2.91 26.02
N THR A 13 2.98 -2.85 25.68
CA THR A 13 3.58 -1.68 25.07
C THR A 13 2.69 -1.33 23.88
N PRO A 14 2.18 -0.09 23.76
CA PRO A 14 1.58 0.34 22.50
C PRO A 14 2.56 -0.04 21.38
N ASP A 15 2.06 -0.64 20.31
CA ASP A 15 2.91 -1.12 19.21
C ASP A 15 3.82 0.03 18.75
N LEU A 16 5.09 -0.04 19.17
CA LEU A 16 6.05 1.01 18.92
C LEU A 16 6.24 1.20 17.41
N ALA A 17 6.11 0.13 16.62
CA ALA A 17 6.16 0.22 15.17
C ALA A 17 5.01 1.09 14.63
N GLY A 18 3.78 0.83 15.06
CA GLY A 18 2.61 1.67 14.77
C GLY A 18 2.83 3.13 15.17
N ALA A 19 3.31 3.40 16.39
CA ALA A 19 3.55 4.76 16.88
C ALA A 19 4.62 5.51 16.05
N ILE A 20 5.68 4.81 15.61
CA ILE A 20 6.71 5.36 14.72
C ILE A 20 6.09 5.74 13.37
N LEU A 21 5.29 4.85 12.78
CA LEU A 21 4.63 5.11 11.50
C LEU A 21 3.68 6.32 11.59
N GLU A 22 2.80 6.36 12.59
CA GLU A 22 1.88 7.50 12.77
C GLU A 22 2.63 8.81 12.96
N THR A 23 3.68 8.82 13.78
CA THR A 23 4.48 10.03 14.02
C THR A 23 5.20 10.48 12.75
N ALA A 24 5.72 9.55 11.95
CA ALA A 24 6.33 9.86 10.66
C ALA A 24 5.32 10.47 9.67
N LEU A 25 4.08 9.95 9.62
CA LEU A 25 3.00 10.50 8.80
C LEU A 25 2.63 11.92 9.24
N ILE A 26 2.53 12.19 10.55
CA ILE A 26 2.26 13.54 11.07
C ILE A 26 3.35 14.53 10.64
N ILE A 27 4.64 14.18 10.80
CA ILE A 27 5.75 15.03 10.34
C ILE A 27 5.68 15.26 8.83
N ALA A 28 5.33 14.22 8.07
CA ALA A 28 5.21 14.29 6.63
C ALA A 28 4.08 15.22 6.18
N GLU A 29 2.93 15.22 6.88
CA GLU A 29 1.84 16.16 6.60
C GLU A 29 2.24 17.62 6.88
N GLU A 30 3.10 17.85 7.87
CA GLU A 30 3.59 19.20 8.18
C GLU A 30 4.60 19.74 7.15
N ARG A 31 5.51 18.89 6.64
CA ARG A 31 6.72 19.35 5.92
C ARG A 31 7.05 18.59 4.64
N GLY A 32 6.24 17.60 4.28
CA GLY A 32 6.48 16.66 3.19
C GLY A 32 7.33 15.45 3.61
N TRP A 33 7.17 14.35 2.86
CA TRP A 33 7.82 13.07 3.14
C TRP A 33 9.35 13.12 3.16
N GLU A 34 9.96 13.83 2.21
CA GLU A 34 11.42 13.91 2.09
C GLU A 34 12.09 14.66 3.26
N ALA A 35 11.32 15.47 3.99
CA ALA A 35 11.78 16.19 5.16
C ALA A 35 11.78 15.34 6.44
N VAL A 36 11.14 14.16 6.43
CA VAL A 36 11.03 13.30 7.61
C VAL A 36 12.40 12.75 7.99
N ARG A 37 12.74 12.88 9.28
CA ARG A 37 13.95 12.30 9.88
C ARG A 37 13.56 11.38 11.02
N LEU A 38 14.06 10.14 11.00
CA LEU A 38 13.81 9.17 12.08
C LEU A 38 14.31 9.66 13.45
N THR A 39 15.34 10.51 13.47
CA THR A 39 15.79 11.17 14.70
C THR A 39 14.75 12.15 15.27
N GLU A 40 14.02 12.88 14.41
CA GLU A 40 12.91 13.73 14.84
C GLU A 40 11.73 12.89 15.32
N VAL A 41 11.40 11.79 14.63
CA VAL A 41 10.36 10.85 15.06
C VAL A 41 10.68 10.31 16.46
N ALA A 42 11.92 9.87 16.69
CA ALA A 42 12.39 9.39 17.99
C ALA A 42 12.26 10.46 19.08
N ALA A 43 12.65 11.71 18.76
CA ALA A 43 12.53 12.83 19.68
C ALA A 43 11.06 13.13 20.05
N ARG A 44 10.12 13.12 19.08
CA ARG A 44 8.69 13.30 19.35
C ARG A 44 8.09 12.17 20.19
N LEU A 45 8.59 10.95 20.04
CA LEU A 45 8.18 9.79 20.83
C LEU A 45 8.88 9.68 22.19
N GLY A 46 9.86 10.55 22.48
CA GLY A 46 10.63 10.50 23.73
C GLY A 46 11.50 9.25 23.89
N VAL A 47 11.88 8.60 22.78
CA VAL A 47 12.70 7.38 22.78
C VAL A 47 14.04 7.59 22.06
N PRO A 48 15.09 6.82 22.38
CA PRO A 48 16.33 6.82 21.60
C PRO A 48 16.09 6.34 20.16
N ALA A 49 16.77 6.94 19.17
CA ALA A 49 16.70 6.50 17.77
C ALA A 49 17.11 5.03 17.57
N SER A 50 17.95 4.47 18.45
CA SER A 50 18.29 3.04 18.44
C SER A 50 17.08 2.12 18.66
N ARG A 51 16.04 2.59 19.35
CA ARG A 51 14.78 1.84 19.50
C ARG A 51 13.99 1.80 18.19
N LEU A 52 14.05 2.85 17.38
CA LEU A 52 13.42 2.87 16.05
C LEU A 52 14.08 1.86 15.12
N LEU A 53 15.40 1.75 15.15
CA LEU A 53 16.17 0.84 14.29
C LEU A 53 15.79 -0.64 14.47
N VAL A 54 15.22 -1.02 15.62
CA VAL A 54 14.71 -2.38 15.86
C VAL A 54 13.48 -2.69 14.98
N HIS A 55 12.70 -1.66 14.64
CA HIS A 55 11.46 -1.79 13.86
C HIS A 55 11.65 -1.38 12.40
N TYR A 56 12.35 -0.27 12.16
CA TYR A 56 12.55 0.30 10.82
C TYR A 56 14.00 0.70 10.62
N ARG A 57 14.66 0.07 9.65
CA ARG A 57 16.06 0.34 9.30
C ARG A 57 16.28 1.73 8.70
N ASP A 58 15.28 2.26 8.01
CA ASP A 58 15.32 3.50 7.26
C ASP A 58 13.89 4.01 7.01
N LEU A 59 13.78 5.18 6.38
CA LEU A 59 12.50 5.80 6.06
C LEU A 59 11.73 5.00 4.99
N ASP A 60 12.43 4.27 4.11
CA ASP A 60 11.79 3.39 3.12
C ASP A 60 11.03 2.24 3.79
N ALA A 61 11.60 1.64 4.85
CA ALA A 61 10.93 0.60 5.64
C ALA A 61 9.65 1.11 6.33
N VAL A 62 9.60 2.41 6.67
CA VAL A 62 8.38 3.04 7.20
C VAL A 62 7.33 3.18 6.08
N ALA A 63 7.74 3.58 4.87
CA ALA A 63 6.84 3.61 3.72
C ALA A 63 6.32 2.21 3.35
N ASP A 64 7.17 1.18 3.43
CA ASP A 64 6.77 -0.21 3.20
C ASP A 64 5.68 -0.65 4.18
N ALA A 65 5.80 -0.29 5.46
CA ALA A 65 4.78 -0.57 6.46
C ALA A 65 3.47 0.19 6.18
N TRP A 66 3.54 1.42 5.66
CA TRP A 66 2.36 2.14 5.19
C TRP A 66 1.67 1.42 4.02
N PHE A 67 2.42 1.03 2.98
CA PHE A 67 1.87 0.29 1.85
C PHE A 67 1.34 -1.09 2.23
N LEU A 68 1.92 -1.73 3.24
CA LEU A 68 1.42 -2.99 3.79
C LEU A 68 0.01 -2.85 4.37
N ARG A 69 -0.36 -1.69 4.93
CA ARG A 69 -1.75 -1.42 5.35
C ARG A 69 -2.71 -1.43 4.16
N GLY A 70 -2.32 -0.82 3.05
CA GLY A 70 -3.08 -0.87 1.80
C GLY A 70 -3.22 -2.29 1.27
N LEU A 71 -2.12 -3.07 1.27
CA LEU A 71 -2.13 -4.47 0.85
C LEU A 71 -3.01 -5.33 1.76
N ALA A 72 -2.97 -5.12 3.08
CA ALA A 72 -3.83 -5.80 4.03
C ALA A 72 -5.32 -5.49 3.76
N ALA A 73 -5.66 -4.22 3.46
CA ALA A 73 -7.02 -3.85 3.10
C ALA A 73 -7.48 -4.45 1.77
N MET A 74 -6.59 -4.56 0.78
CA MET A 74 -6.86 -5.27 -0.48
C MET A 74 -7.17 -6.76 -0.28
N LEU A 75 -6.51 -7.38 0.71
CA LEU A 75 -6.60 -8.81 1.04
C LEU A 75 -7.57 -9.10 2.19
N ALA A 76 -8.29 -8.09 2.68
CA ALA A 76 -9.23 -8.25 3.77
C ALA A 76 -10.34 -9.26 3.41
N ASP A 77 -10.97 -9.83 4.44
CA ASP A 77 -12.00 -10.84 4.26
C ASP A 77 -13.11 -10.32 3.33
N PRO A 78 -13.37 -11.00 2.21
CA PRO A 78 -14.35 -10.53 1.25
C PRO A 78 -15.77 -10.69 1.81
N PRO A 79 -16.71 -9.85 1.37
CA PRO A 79 -18.11 -9.96 1.79
C PRO A 79 -18.76 -11.28 1.38
N GLY A 80 -19.88 -11.62 2.02
CA GLY A 80 -20.67 -12.80 1.65
C GLY A 80 -21.10 -12.76 0.18
N GLY A 81 -20.98 -13.90 -0.52
CA GLY A 81 -21.31 -14.02 -1.95
C GLY A 81 -20.27 -13.41 -2.90
N PHE A 82 -19.11 -12.95 -2.41
CA PHE A 82 -18.05 -12.37 -3.24
C PHE A 82 -17.59 -13.28 -4.38
N ALA A 83 -17.63 -14.61 -4.18
CA ALA A 83 -17.29 -15.58 -5.21
C ALA A 83 -18.18 -15.46 -6.46
N ASP A 84 -19.45 -15.14 -6.25
CA ASP A 84 -20.48 -15.07 -7.28
C ASP A 84 -20.50 -13.72 -8.00
N TRP A 85 -19.72 -12.75 -7.52
CA TRP A 85 -19.60 -11.45 -8.16
C TRP A 85 -18.87 -11.58 -9.49
N PRO A 86 -19.20 -10.78 -10.51
CA PRO A 86 -18.41 -10.70 -11.73
C PRO A 86 -16.94 -10.36 -11.43
N THR A 87 -16.01 -10.97 -12.16
CA THR A 87 -14.55 -10.80 -11.96
C THR A 87 -14.13 -9.33 -11.90
N ARG A 88 -14.71 -8.48 -12.75
CA ARG A 88 -14.46 -7.04 -12.77
C ARG A 88 -14.84 -6.34 -11.45
N ASP A 89 -15.90 -6.79 -10.79
CA ASP A 89 -16.43 -6.17 -9.58
C ASP A 89 -15.58 -6.62 -8.38
N ARG A 90 -15.09 -7.87 -8.38
CA ARG A 90 -14.08 -8.36 -7.43
C ARG A 90 -12.77 -7.58 -7.53
N LEU A 91 -12.26 -7.39 -8.75
CA LEU A 91 -11.06 -6.58 -9.00
C LEU A 91 -11.23 -5.15 -8.51
N ALA A 92 -12.38 -4.51 -8.80
CA ALA A 92 -12.68 -3.17 -8.34
C ALA A 92 -12.70 -3.09 -6.82
N HIS A 93 -13.39 -4.01 -6.15
CA HIS A 93 -13.50 -4.06 -4.68
C HIS A 93 -12.12 -4.13 -4.01
N CYS A 94 -11.27 -5.07 -4.41
CA CYS A 94 -9.94 -5.24 -3.82
C CYS A 94 -9.06 -3.99 -4.03
N LEU A 95 -9.04 -3.43 -5.25
CA LEU A 95 -8.22 -2.26 -5.52
C LEU A 95 -8.73 -1.00 -4.81
N LEU A 96 -10.05 -0.83 -4.69
CA LEU A 96 -10.64 0.26 -3.92
C LEU A 96 -10.34 0.13 -2.43
N GLY A 97 -10.31 -1.09 -1.87
CA GLY A 97 -9.85 -1.31 -0.49
C GLY A 97 -8.42 -0.83 -0.26
N TRP A 98 -7.51 -1.04 -1.22
CA TRP A 98 -6.15 -0.50 -1.17
C TRP A 98 -6.14 1.03 -1.15
N PHE A 99 -6.89 1.67 -2.06
CA PHE A 99 -6.97 3.13 -2.15
C PHE A 99 -7.63 3.77 -0.92
N ASP A 100 -8.70 3.17 -0.42
CA ASP A 100 -9.46 3.64 0.75
C ASP A 100 -8.59 3.62 2.01
N ALA A 101 -7.77 2.58 2.19
CA ALA A 101 -6.86 2.48 3.33
C ALA A 101 -5.74 3.54 3.31
N LEU A 102 -5.33 4.00 2.12
CA LEU A 102 -4.26 4.99 1.96
C LEU A 102 -4.77 6.42 1.78
N ALA A 103 -6.09 6.59 1.58
CA ALA A 103 -6.73 7.88 1.36
C ALA A 103 -6.50 8.91 2.48
N PRO A 104 -6.41 8.55 3.78
CA PRO A 104 -6.18 9.53 4.85
C PRO A 104 -4.89 10.35 4.67
N HIS A 105 -3.87 9.76 4.05
CA HIS A 105 -2.58 10.38 3.77
C HIS A 105 -2.24 10.31 2.28
N ARG A 106 -3.21 10.58 1.40
CA ARG A 106 -3.07 10.46 -0.06
C ARG A 106 -1.87 11.23 -0.62
N THR A 107 -1.73 12.50 -0.23
CA THR A 107 -0.64 13.37 -0.70
C THR A 107 0.73 12.81 -0.29
N ILE A 108 0.84 12.30 0.94
CA ILE A 108 2.07 11.71 1.45
C ILE A 108 2.35 10.36 0.78
N THR A 109 1.33 9.54 0.55
CA THR A 109 1.43 8.29 -0.21
C THR A 109 2.00 8.54 -1.62
N ALA A 110 1.51 9.57 -2.30
CA ALA A 110 2.02 9.96 -3.61
C ALA A 110 3.47 10.45 -3.55
N GLN A 111 3.84 11.22 -2.51
CA GLN A 111 5.24 11.62 -2.28
C GLN A 111 6.14 10.41 -2.06
N MET A 112 5.76 9.45 -1.20
CA MET A 112 6.50 8.19 -0.98
C MET A 112 6.79 7.46 -2.30
N LEU A 113 5.77 7.31 -3.14
CA LEU A 113 5.90 6.65 -4.44
C LEU A 113 6.83 7.42 -5.39
N ARG A 114 6.74 8.75 -5.43
CA ARG A 114 7.64 9.59 -6.26
C ARG A 114 9.09 9.52 -5.78
N THR A 115 9.32 9.54 -4.47
CA THR A 115 10.67 9.38 -3.90
C THR A 115 11.26 8.02 -4.24
N LYS A 116 10.49 6.93 -4.11
CA LYS A 116 10.90 5.58 -4.54
C LYS A 116 11.16 5.47 -6.04
N ALA A 117 10.42 6.21 -6.87
CA ALA A 117 10.56 6.23 -8.32
C ALA A 117 11.69 7.15 -8.82
N HIS A 118 12.41 7.86 -7.94
CA HIS A 118 13.39 8.86 -8.37
C HIS A 118 14.58 8.21 -9.14
N PRO A 119 14.86 8.60 -10.40
CA PRO A 119 15.78 7.90 -11.30
C PRO A 119 17.29 7.84 -10.96
N PRO A 120 17.92 8.78 -10.23
CA PRO A 120 19.39 8.82 -10.13
C PRO A 120 19.98 7.65 -9.32
N HIS A 121 19.15 6.79 -8.72
CA HIS A 121 19.59 5.70 -7.84
C HIS A 121 18.97 4.37 -8.27
N PRO A 122 19.61 3.59 -9.15
CA PRO A 122 19.09 2.29 -9.61
C PRO A 122 18.76 1.29 -8.49
N HIS A 123 19.43 1.41 -7.35
CA HIS A 123 19.18 0.57 -6.19
C HIS A 123 17.83 0.84 -5.49
N THR A 124 17.16 1.99 -5.73
CA THR A 124 15.86 2.31 -5.10
C THR A 124 14.66 1.96 -5.97
N TRP A 125 14.74 2.14 -7.30
CA TRP A 125 13.59 1.88 -8.18
C TRP A 125 13.46 0.42 -8.67
N ILE A 126 14.54 -0.38 -8.64
CA ILE A 126 14.45 -1.83 -8.92
C ILE A 126 13.55 -2.55 -7.89
N PRO A 127 13.74 -2.38 -6.56
CA PRO A 127 12.85 -2.95 -5.56
C PRO A 127 11.38 -2.57 -5.78
N MET A 128 11.11 -1.31 -6.15
CA MET A 128 9.76 -0.82 -6.43
C MET A 128 9.07 -1.60 -7.57
N ILE A 129 9.79 -1.97 -8.63
CA ILE A 129 9.23 -2.79 -9.72
C ILE A 129 8.85 -4.19 -9.21
N VAL A 130 9.69 -4.79 -8.37
CA VAL A 130 9.43 -6.11 -7.78
C VAL A 130 8.23 -6.05 -6.83
N GLU A 131 8.14 -5.02 -6.00
CA GLU A 131 7.01 -4.75 -5.12
C GLU A 131 5.71 -4.55 -5.91
N LEU A 132 5.74 -3.77 -7.00
CA LEU A 132 4.60 -3.58 -7.87
C LEU A 132 4.15 -4.90 -8.50
N SER A 133 5.07 -5.72 -9.01
CA SER A 133 4.74 -7.04 -9.55
C SER A 133 4.06 -7.92 -8.49
N ARG A 134 4.60 -7.95 -7.26
CA ARG A 134 4.02 -8.69 -6.13
C ARG A 134 2.64 -8.17 -5.74
N LEU A 135 2.43 -6.85 -5.74
CA LEU A 135 1.13 -6.23 -5.49
C LEU A 135 0.09 -6.68 -6.52
N ILE A 136 0.45 -6.70 -7.81
CA ILE A 136 -0.46 -7.16 -8.87
C ILE A 136 -0.77 -8.65 -8.73
N GLN A 137 0.21 -9.47 -8.35
CA GLN A 137 -0.03 -10.90 -8.07
C GLN A 137 -0.99 -11.10 -6.88
N TRP A 138 -0.82 -10.33 -5.80
CA TRP A 138 -1.75 -10.35 -4.68
C TRP A 138 -3.14 -9.89 -5.08
N TRP A 139 -3.25 -8.85 -5.91
CA TRP A 139 -4.52 -8.36 -6.41
C TRP A 139 -5.26 -9.42 -7.24
N ARG A 140 -4.53 -10.15 -8.11
CA ARG A 140 -5.08 -11.29 -8.86
C ARG A 140 -5.63 -12.37 -7.93
N GLN A 141 -4.90 -12.70 -6.87
CA GLN A 141 -5.31 -13.70 -5.89
C GLN A 141 -6.52 -13.22 -5.06
N ALA A 142 -6.50 -11.98 -4.59
CA ALA A 142 -7.60 -11.36 -3.84
C ALA A 142 -8.91 -11.39 -4.64
N ALA A 143 -8.82 -11.07 -5.93
CA ALA A 143 -9.97 -11.10 -6.85
C ALA A 143 -10.29 -12.50 -7.41
N ARG A 144 -9.61 -13.56 -6.94
CA ARG A 144 -9.82 -14.96 -7.33
C ARG A 144 -9.72 -15.19 -8.84
N LEU A 145 -8.68 -14.66 -9.47
CA LEU A 145 -8.40 -14.96 -10.88
C LEU A 145 -7.80 -16.37 -10.99
N GLU A 146 -8.37 -17.20 -11.86
CA GLU A 146 -8.09 -18.63 -11.95
C GLU A 146 -6.83 -18.97 -12.77
N ALA A 147 -6.33 -18.03 -13.58
CA ALA A 147 -5.25 -18.33 -14.50
C ALA A 147 -3.94 -18.71 -13.74
N PRO A 148 -3.40 -19.92 -13.95
CA PRO A 148 -2.22 -20.39 -13.25
C PRO A 148 -1.02 -19.47 -13.46
N TYR A 149 -0.21 -19.30 -12.43
CA TYR A 149 1.01 -18.49 -12.49
C TYR A 149 1.93 -18.95 -13.65
N GLY A 150 2.53 -18.00 -14.35
CA GLY A 150 3.40 -18.28 -15.50
C GLY A 150 2.68 -18.63 -16.82
N SER A 151 1.36 -18.85 -16.81
CA SER A 151 0.59 -19.07 -18.03
C SER A 151 0.58 -17.83 -18.93
N ARG A 152 0.38 -18.02 -20.24
CA ARG A 152 0.25 -16.89 -21.20
C ARG A 152 -0.91 -15.96 -20.81
N ARG A 153 -1.99 -16.51 -20.25
CA ARG A 153 -3.13 -15.75 -19.75
C ARG A 153 -2.75 -14.93 -18.52
N ALA A 154 -2.12 -15.54 -17.51
CA ALA A 154 -1.67 -14.84 -16.31
C ALA A 154 -0.74 -13.66 -16.62
N ARG A 155 0.23 -13.84 -17.53
CA ARG A 155 1.13 -12.74 -17.94
C ARG A 155 0.39 -11.58 -18.60
N ARG A 156 -0.63 -11.88 -19.43
CA ARG A 156 -1.46 -10.83 -20.06
C ARG A 156 -2.29 -10.08 -19.01
N GLU A 157 -2.90 -10.82 -18.07
CA GLU A 157 -3.64 -10.23 -16.95
C GLU A 157 -2.72 -9.34 -16.11
N GLU A 158 -1.51 -9.79 -15.75
CA GLU A 158 -0.54 -9.02 -14.98
C GLU A 158 -0.15 -7.70 -15.69
N VAL A 159 0.14 -7.74 -16.99
CA VAL A 159 0.46 -6.52 -17.76
C VAL A 159 -0.73 -5.55 -17.79
N VAL A 160 -1.93 -6.06 -18.06
CA VAL A 160 -3.14 -5.24 -18.13
C VAL A 160 -3.49 -4.63 -16.78
N LEU A 161 -3.43 -5.43 -15.71
CA LEU A 161 -3.70 -4.99 -14.34
C LEU A 161 -2.63 -4.01 -13.86
N THR A 162 -1.36 -4.19 -14.23
CA THR A 162 -0.30 -3.22 -13.94
C THR A 162 -0.61 -1.87 -14.58
N ALA A 163 -0.96 -1.86 -15.88
CA ALA A 163 -1.32 -0.63 -16.58
C ALA A 163 -2.58 0.02 -15.99
N LEU A 164 -3.57 -0.78 -15.60
CA LEU A 164 -4.79 -0.32 -14.95
C LEU A 164 -4.50 0.30 -13.56
N PHE A 165 -3.66 -0.36 -12.76
CA PHE A 165 -3.24 0.13 -11.45
C PHE A 165 -2.57 1.49 -11.60
N LEU A 166 -1.55 1.62 -12.46
CA LEU A 166 -0.83 2.88 -12.66
C LEU A 166 -1.74 4.00 -13.18
N ALA A 167 -2.64 3.68 -14.11
CA ALA A 167 -3.60 4.65 -14.62
C ALA A 167 -4.60 5.11 -13.56
N THR A 168 -5.06 4.20 -12.70
CA THR A 168 -6.00 4.51 -11.61
C THR A 168 -5.29 5.27 -10.49
N LEU A 169 -4.07 4.88 -10.13
CA LEU A 169 -3.22 5.57 -9.16
C LEU A 169 -3.02 7.04 -9.55
N ARG A 170 -2.77 7.33 -10.84
CA ARG A 170 -2.61 8.70 -11.33
C ARG A 170 -3.88 9.55 -11.17
N VAL A 171 -5.06 8.95 -11.36
CA VAL A 171 -6.35 9.62 -11.12
C VAL A 171 -6.55 9.81 -9.61
N TRP A 172 -6.35 8.75 -8.83
CA TRP A 172 -6.51 8.74 -7.39
C TRP A 172 -5.67 9.80 -6.68
N GLU A 173 -4.40 9.97 -7.08
CA GLU A 173 -3.49 10.98 -6.54
C GLU A 173 -4.07 12.40 -6.59
N HIS A 174 -4.91 12.70 -7.59
CA HIS A 174 -5.48 14.03 -7.83
C HIS A 174 -6.98 14.10 -7.53
N ASP A 175 -7.57 13.03 -7.01
CA ASP A 175 -9.00 12.94 -6.75
C ASP A 175 -9.36 13.74 -5.49
N THR A 176 -10.09 14.83 -5.68
CA THR A 176 -10.62 15.70 -4.61
C THR A 176 -12.14 15.52 -4.44
N SER A 177 -12.75 14.61 -5.21
CA SER A 177 -14.18 14.35 -5.15
C SER A 177 -14.56 13.62 -3.86
N PRO A 178 -15.80 13.82 -3.36
CA PRO A 178 -16.32 13.10 -2.20
C PRO A 178 -16.21 11.58 -2.39
N ASP A 179 -15.75 10.87 -1.36
CA ASP A 179 -15.58 9.42 -1.33
C ASP A 179 -14.79 8.84 -2.52
N GLN A 180 -13.94 9.65 -3.16
CA GLN A 180 -13.13 9.26 -4.32
C GLN A 180 -14.00 8.82 -5.51
N HIS A 181 -15.11 9.53 -5.74
CA HIS A 181 -16.06 9.27 -6.81
C HIS A 181 -15.39 9.16 -8.18
N ASP A 182 -14.48 10.09 -8.51
CA ASP A 182 -13.81 10.13 -9.81
C ASP A 182 -12.91 8.90 -10.02
N THR A 183 -12.18 8.48 -8.99
CA THR A 183 -11.36 7.26 -9.00
C THR A 183 -12.21 6.02 -9.20
N ARG A 184 -13.28 5.89 -8.41
CA ARG A 184 -14.22 4.75 -8.49
C ARG A 184 -14.84 4.67 -9.89
N HIS A 185 -15.35 5.79 -10.39
CA HIS A 185 -15.96 5.87 -11.72
C HIS A 185 -14.94 5.55 -12.84
N PHE A 186 -13.72 6.09 -12.74
CA PHE A 186 -12.64 5.79 -13.69
C PHE A 186 -12.33 4.29 -13.74
N LEU A 187 -12.14 3.67 -12.57
CA LEU A 187 -11.79 2.26 -12.43
C LEU A 187 -12.88 1.35 -12.98
N HIS A 188 -14.15 1.54 -12.56
CA HIS A 188 -15.26 0.73 -13.06
C HIS A 188 -15.42 0.83 -14.57
N ARG A 189 -15.30 2.05 -15.14
CA ARG A 189 -15.37 2.26 -16.59
C ARG A 189 -14.22 1.58 -17.35
N ARG A 190 -13.00 1.56 -16.79
CA ARG A 190 -11.86 0.86 -17.39
C ARG A 190 -12.04 -0.66 -17.32
N LEU A 191 -12.44 -1.19 -16.18
CA LEU A 191 -12.68 -2.62 -15.99
C LEU A 191 -13.80 -3.15 -16.89
N LYS A 192 -14.91 -2.42 -17.05
CA LYS A 192 -15.99 -2.78 -18.00
C LYS A 192 -15.55 -2.83 -19.47
N ARG A 193 -14.49 -2.09 -19.83
CA ARG A 193 -13.89 -2.18 -21.18
C ARG A 193 -12.95 -3.37 -21.28
N LEU A 194 -12.13 -3.61 -20.26
CA LEU A 194 -11.17 -4.70 -20.22
C LEU A 194 -11.84 -6.08 -20.12
N SER A 195 -12.97 -6.19 -19.42
CA SER A 195 -13.70 -7.46 -19.27
C SER A 195 -14.13 -8.04 -20.62
N ARG A 196 -14.53 -7.17 -21.56
CA ARG A 196 -14.87 -7.53 -22.95
C ARG A 196 -13.67 -7.99 -23.77
N TRP A 197 -12.46 -7.55 -23.43
CA TRP A 197 -11.23 -7.90 -24.16
C TRP A 197 -10.58 -9.17 -23.60
N LEU A 198 -10.75 -9.43 -22.31
CA LEU A 198 -10.15 -10.57 -21.61
C LEU A 198 -11.13 -11.73 -21.40
N ASN A 199 -12.36 -11.62 -21.90
CA ASN A 199 -13.45 -12.60 -21.74
C ASN A 199 -13.63 -13.04 -20.27
N TRP A 200 -13.71 -12.05 -19.37
CA TRP A 200 -13.95 -12.31 -17.94
C TRP A 200 -15.43 -12.50 -17.57
N ASP A 201 -16.33 -12.29 -18.53
CA ASP A 201 -17.79 -12.31 -18.37
C ASP A 201 -18.46 -13.53 -19.08
N GLU A 202 -17.72 -14.62 -19.32
CA GLU A 202 -18.29 -15.96 -19.64
C GLU A 202 -18.31 -16.83 -18.39
#